data_AF-A0A2G9MVH0-F1
#
_entry.id   AF-A0A2G9MVH0-F1
#
_cell.length_a   1.000
_cell.length_b   1.000
_cell.length_c   1.000
_cell.angle_alpha   90.00
_cell.angle_beta   90.00
_cell.angle_gamma   90.00
#
_symmetry.space_group_name_H-M   'P 1'
#
loop_
_entity.id
_entity.type
_entity.pdbx_description
1 polymer ?
#
loop_
_entity_poly.entity_id
_entity_poly.type
_entity_poly.pdbx_seq_one_letter_code
_entity_poly.pdbx_strand_id
1 'polypeptide(L)' 'MELTAIIKKGEKQYVALSPEIDVASQGYTIEEALKNLKEAVDLY' A
#
# COMPACT_ATOMS: atom_id res chain seq x y z
N MET A 1 -10.97 10.38 0.94
CA MET A 1 -10.93 9.53 2.15
C MET A 1 -9.54 9.65 2.75
N GLU A 2 -9.41 9.69 4.07
CA GLU A 2 -8.12 9.59 4.74
C GLU A 2 -7.98 8.18 5.30
N LEU A 3 -6.89 7.49 4.93
CA LEU A 3 -6.57 6.14 5.36
C LEU A 3 -5.12 6.10 5.87
N THR A 4 -4.85 5.22 6.82
CA THR A 4 -3.50 4.94 7.27
C THR A 4 -2.88 3.86 6.41
N ALA A 5 -1.61 4.02 6.03
CA ALA A 5 -0.83 2.98 5.37
C ALA A 5 0.33 2.55 6.28
N ILE A 6 0.41 1.25 6.57
CA ILE A 6 1.55 0.63 7.25
C ILE A 6 2.52 0.16 6.17
N ILE A 7 3.77 0.63 6.23
CA ILE A 7 4.83 0.24 5.30
C ILE A 7 5.75 -0.80 5.94
N LYS A 8 5.98 -1.89 5.22
CA LYS A 8 6.95 -2.93 5.61
C LYS A 8 7.92 -3.20 4.47
N LYS A 9 9.22 -3.22 4.75
CA LYS A 9 10.22 -3.76 3.81
C LYS A 9 10.10 -5.28 3.80
N GLY A 10 9.64 -5.85 2.68
CA GLY A 10 9.69 -7.28 2.40
C GLY A 10 11.03 -7.68 1.76
N GLU A 11 11.14 -8.95 1.36
CA GLU A 11 12.38 -9.51 0.78
C GLU A 11 12.82 -8.76 -0.47
N LYS A 12 11.89 -8.54 -1.41
CA LYS A 12 12.18 -7.91 -2.72
C LYS A 12 11.58 -6.52 -2.88
N GLN A 13 10.43 -6.28 -2.26
CA GLN A 13 9.62 -5.06 -2.43
C GLN A 13 9.21 -4.49 -1.07
N TYR A 14 8.72 -3.27 -1.07
CA TYR A 14 7.94 -2.70 0.04
C TYR A 14 6.49 -3.13 -0.09
N VAL A 15 5.85 -3.41 1.03
CA VAL A 15 4.42 -3.71 1.14
C VAL A 15 3.75 -2.56 1.86
N ALA A 16 2.67 -2.04 1.29
CA ALA A 16 1.81 -1.05 1.90
C ALA A 16 0.46 -1.70 2.23
N LEU A 17 0.00 -1.61 3.47
CA LEU A 17 -1.27 -2.16 3.95
C LEU A 17 -2.11 -1.04 4.58
N SER A 18 -3.36 -0.90 4.17
CA SER A 18 -4.36 -0.11 4.91
C SER A 18 -5.20 -1.04 5.77
N PRO A 19 -5.01 -1.05 7.11
CA PRO A 19 -5.75 -1.93 8.01
C PRO A 19 -7.24 -1.59 8.10
N GLU A 20 -7.65 -0.37 7.76
CA GLU A 20 -9.05 0.08 7.85
C GLU A 20 -9.97 -0.57 6.82
N ILE A 21 -9.41 -1.00 5.69
CA ILE A 21 -10.16 -1.59 4.57
C ILE A 21 -9.59 -2.93 4.11
N ASP A 22 -8.56 -3.44 4.81
CA ASP A 22 -7.88 -4.70 4.51
C ASP A 22 -7.38 -4.80 3.05
N VAL A 23 -6.86 -3.69 2.52
CA VAL A 23 -6.26 -3.62 1.18
C VAL A 23 -4.76 -3.47 1.30
N ALA A 24 -4.03 -4.26 0.51
CA ALA A 24 -2.59 -4.21 0.43
C ALA A 24 -2.10 -4.05 -1.02
N SER A 25 -0.94 -3.44 -1.16
CA SER A 25 -0.21 -3.34 -2.42
C SER A 25 1.30 -3.47 -2.17
N GLN A 26 2.09 -3.49 -3.24
CA GLN A 26 3.54 -3.62 -3.18
C GLN A 26 4.22 -2.78 -4.26
N GLY A 27 5.48 -2.40 -4.02
CA GLY A 27 6.32 -1.64 -4.96
C GLY A 27 7.81 -1.77 -4.65
N TYR A 28 8.68 -1.48 -5.61
CA TYR A 28 10.14 -1.51 -5.39
C TYR A 28 10.63 -0.32 -4.56
N THR A 29 9.85 0.77 -4.49
CA THR A 29 10.05 1.88 -3.55
C THR A 29 8.83 2.06 -2.64
N ILE A 30 8.99 2.86 -1.58
CA ILE A 30 7.89 3.22 -0.68
C ILE A 30 6.82 4.00 -1.44
N GLU A 31 7.23 4.95 -2.29
CA GLU A 31 6.34 5.77 -3.11
C GLU A 31 5.54 4.93 -4.10
N GLU A 32 6.17 3.92 -4.71
CA GLU A 32 5.49 2.99 -5.62
C GLU A 32 4.45 2.15 -4.88
N ALA A 33 4.81 1.59 -3.71
CA ALA A 33 3.87 0.83 -2.90
C ALA A 33 2.67 1.71 -2.46
N LEU A 34 2.91 2.94 -2.02
CA LEU A 34 1.84 3.88 -1.67
C LEU A 34 0.97 4.27 -2.87
N LYS A 35 1.57 4.53 -4.03
CA LYS A 35 0.84 4.82 -5.27
C LYS A 35 -0.07 3.65 -5.65
N ASN A 36 0.47 2.44 -5.65
CA ASN A 36 -0.28 1.22 -5.97
C ASN A 36 -1.38 0.97 -4.93
N LEU A 37 -1.15 1.31 -3.65
CA LEU A 37 -2.18 1.19 -2.61
C LEU A 37 -3.34 2.13 -2.92
N LYS A 38 -3.04 3.40 -3.25
CA LYS A 38 -4.05 4.40 -3.59
C LYS A 38 -4.89 3.97 -4.80
N GLU A 39 -4.26 3.47 -5.86
CA GLU A 39 -4.96 2.93 -7.03
C GLU A 39 -5.85 1.73 -6.67
N ALA A 40 -5.38 0.83 -5.79
CA ALA A 40 -6.18 -0.29 -5.31
C ALA A 40 -7.40 0.16 -4.51
N VAL A 41 -7.25 1.18 -3.65
CA VAL A 41 -8.37 1.75 -2.88
C VAL A 41 -9.44 2.37 -3.79
N ASP A 42 -9.05 3.05 -4.85
CA ASP A 42 -9.99 3.71 -5.77
C ASP A 42 -10.82 2.71 -6.62
N LEU A 43 -10.42 1.42 -6.65
CA LEU A 43 -11.16 0.35 -7.32
C LEU A 43 -12.22 -0.31 -6.42
N TYR A 44 -12.27 0.02 -5.13
CA TYR A 44 -13.25 -0.45 -4.15
C TYR A 44 -14.26 0.65 -3.80
#